data_AF-A0A1H1RUR5-F1
#
_entry.id   AF-A0A1H1RUR5-F1
#
_cell.length_a   1.000
_cell.length_b   1.000
_cell.length_c   1.000
_cell.angle_alpha   90.00
_cell.angle_beta   90.00
_cell.angle_gamma   90.00
#
_symmetry.space_group_name_H-M   'P 1'
#
loop_
_entity.id
_entity.type
_entity.pdbx_description
1 polymer ?
#
loop_
_entity_poly.entity_id
_entity_poly.type
_entity_poly.pdbx_seq_one_letter_code
_entity_poly.pdbx_strand_id
1 'polypeptide(L)'
;MRSPIPGSRRDTARHPRDAAERTRRLNELDQRFDWVGFDIESTRSLGMVAAGARATGAKIRSKDALIAAQAHRHGAAVMTANTDDFRPFDHDVEIVAPVPRTAGP
;
A
#
# COMPACT_ATOMS: atom_id res chain seq x y z
N MET A 1 30.34 18.32 -16.01
CA MET A 1 29.18 18.10 -16.90
C MET A 1 28.76 16.63 -16.78
N ARG A 2 27.76 16.31 -15.94
CA ARG A 2 27.17 14.97 -15.84
C ARG A 2 25.77 15.04 -16.44
N SER A 3 25.53 14.21 -17.44
CA SER A 3 24.25 14.09 -18.15
C SER A 3 23.14 13.62 -17.21
N PRO A 4 21.89 14.10 -17.32
CA PRO A 4 20.79 13.60 -16.53
C PRO A 4 20.32 12.23 -17.02
N ILE A 5 20.04 11.33 -16.07
CA ILE A 5 19.48 9.99 -16.32
C ILE A 5 18.03 10.16 -16.81
N PRO A 6 17.64 9.59 -17.98
CA PRO A 6 16.27 9.63 -18.45
C PRO A 6 15.43 8.66 -17.60
N GLY A 7 14.39 9.16 -16.92
CA GLY A 7 13.40 8.31 -16.26
C GLY A 7 13.05 8.64 -14.81
N SER A 8 13.56 9.70 -14.19
CA SER A 8 13.01 10.14 -12.91
C SER A 8 11.65 10.80 -13.13
N ARG A 9 10.57 10.01 -13.20
CA ARG A 9 9.19 10.50 -13.08
C ARG A 9 8.97 11.02 -11.66
N ARG A 10 9.51 12.22 -11.39
CA ARG A 10 9.08 13.10 -10.30
C ARG A 10 8.23 14.21 -10.89
N ASP A 11 7.22 13.83 -11.68
CA ASP A 11 6.10 14.69 -12.05
C ASP A 11 4.86 14.21 -11.29
N THR A 12 4.86 14.39 -9.98
CA THR A 12 3.65 14.20 -9.17
C THR A 12 3.29 15.49 -8.48
N ALA A 13 3.03 16.51 -9.29
CA ALA A 13 2.04 17.50 -8.97
C ALA A 13 1.45 18.11 -10.27
N ARG A 14 0.13 17.93 -10.41
CA ARG A 14 -0.80 19.05 -10.72
C ARG A 14 -1.24 19.27 -12.18
N HIS A 15 -1.69 18.25 -12.92
CA HIS A 15 -2.62 18.49 -14.04
C HIS A 15 -4.08 18.23 -13.60
N PRO A 16 -5.04 19.14 -13.84
CA PRO A 16 -6.44 18.98 -13.43
C PRO A 16 -7.11 17.71 -13.99
N ARG A 17 -6.70 17.25 -15.17
CA ARG A 17 -7.16 15.99 -15.79
C ARG A 17 -6.81 14.78 -14.93
N ASP A 18 -5.59 14.72 -14.40
CA ASP A 18 -5.18 13.63 -13.51
C ASP A 18 -5.91 13.67 -12.16
N ALA A 19 -6.39 14.83 -11.72
CA ALA A 19 -7.22 14.93 -10.52
C ALA A 19 -8.62 14.39 -10.78
N ALA A 20 -9.24 14.78 -11.91
CA ALA A 20 -10.55 14.28 -12.32
C ALA A 20 -10.56 12.75 -12.52
N GLU A 21 -9.53 12.19 -13.15
CA GLU A 21 -9.39 10.74 -13.33
C GLU A 21 -9.22 10.00 -12.01
N ARG A 22 -8.44 10.54 -11.06
CA ARG A 22 -8.29 9.95 -9.71
C ARG A 22 -9.60 9.99 -8.93
N THR A 23 -10.33 11.11 -8.96
CA THR A 23 -11.65 11.22 -8.31
C THR A 23 -12.63 10.24 -8.93
N ARG A 24 -12.69 10.15 -10.25
CA ARG A 24 -13.55 9.17 -10.94
C ARG A 24 -13.24 7.75 -10.49
N ARG A 25 -11.95 7.38 -10.48
CA ARG A 25 -11.52 6.03 -10.04
C ARG A 25 -11.85 5.78 -8.56
N LEU A 26 -11.73 6.79 -7.70
CA LEU A 26 -12.11 6.66 -6.29
C LEU A 26 -13.63 6.40 -6.16
N ASN A 27 -14.46 7.18 -6.86
CA ASN A 27 -15.91 6.98 -6.86
C ASN A 27 -16.33 5.58 -7.38
N GLU A 28 -15.63 5.08 -8.41
CA GLU A 28 -15.85 3.71 -8.92
C GLU A 28 -15.48 2.64 -7.88
N LEU A 29 -14.47 2.89 -7.05
CA LEU A 29 -14.11 2.01 -5.93
C LEU A 29 -15.11 2.11 -4.78
N ASP A 30 -15.59 3.31 -4.44
CA ASP A 30 -16.61 3.54 -3.41
C ASP A 30 -17.92 2.80 -3.70
N GLN A 31 -18.27 2.65 -4.98
CA GLN A 31 -19.46 1.90 -5.39
C GLN A 31 -19.26 0.38 -5.35
N ARG A 32 -18.01 -0.10 -5.29
CA ARG A 32 -17.65 -1.51 -5.45
C ARG A 32 -17.21 -2.18 -4.15
N PHE A 33 -16.66 -1.41 -3.21
CA PHE A 33 -16.07 -1.93 -1.99
C PHE A 33 -16.70 -1.30 -0.75
N ASP A 34 -16.96 -2.15 0.24
CA ASP A 34 -17.25 -1.70 1.60
C ASP A 34 -15.93 -1.39 2.31
N TRP A 35 -15.66 -0.10 2.50
CA TRP A 35 -14.43 0.33 3.18
C TRP A 35 -14.45 -0.02 4.66
N VAL A 36 -13.41 -0.70 5.12
CA VAL A 36 -13.21 -0.99 6.54
C VAL A 36 -12.49 0.18 7.19
N GLY A 37 -13.09 0.76 8.22
CA GLY A 37 -12.48 1.83 9.02
C GLY A 37 -11.26 1.35 9.81
N PHE A 38 -10.28 2.24 9.98
CA PHE A 38 -9.15 2.01 10.88
C PHE A 38 -9.58 2.34 12.32
N ASP A 39 -9.46 1.36 13.21
CA ASP A 39 -10.03 1.46 14.55
C ASP A 39 -8.99 1.26 15.68
N ILE A 40 -9.48 1.22 16.92
CA ILE A 40 -8.64 1.11 18.11
C ILE A 40 -7.84 -0.21 18.11
N GLU A 41 -8.45 -1.33 17.71
CA GLU A 41 -7.73 -2.61 17.64
C GLU A 41 -6.70 -2.65 16.50
N SER A 42 -6.94 -1.90 15.42
CA SER A 42 -5.95 -1.67 14.37
C SER A 42 -4.75 -0.90 14.93
N THR A 43 -4.96 0.00 15.90
CA THR A 43 -3.89 0.74 16.57
C THR A 43 -3.03 -0.17 17.46
N ARG A 44 -3.64 -1.14 18.16
CA ARG A 44 -2.88 -2.17 18.88
C ARG A 44 -2.03 -3.01 17.93
N SER A 45 -2.63 -3.43 16.81
CA SER A 45 -1.93 -4.17 15.76
C SER A 45 -0.76 -3.38 15.18
N LEU A 46 -0.90 -2.05 15.02
CA LEU A 46 0.19 -1.18 14.56
C LEU A 46 1.42 -1.26 15.47
N GLY A 47 1.23 -1.29 16.79
CA GLY A 47 2.34 -1.45 17.74
C GLY A 47 3.09 -2.76 17.54
N MET A 48 2.36 -3.86 17.33
CA MET A 48 2.93 -5.19 17.13
C MET A 48 3.69 -5.27 15.81
N VAL A 49 3.03 -4.99 14.68
CA VAL A 49 3.66 -5.09 13.35
C VAL A 49 4.82 -4.12 13.18
N ALA A 50 4.75 -2.93 13.78
CA ALA A 50 5.83 -1.95 13.70
C ALA A 50 7.00 -2.29 14.64
N ALA A 51 6.79 -3.10 15.69
CA ALA A 51 7.89 -3.62 16.51
C ALA A 51 8.62 -4.74 15.76
N GLY A 52 7.88 -5.69 15.20
CA GLY A 52 8.42 -6.77 14.38
C GLY A 52 9.18 -6.24 13.16
N ALA A 53 8.57 -5.31 12.41
CA ALA A 53 9.21 -4.69 11.26
C ALA A 53 10.47 -3.88 11.61
N ARG A 54 10.53 -3.22 12.78
CA ARG A 54 11.74 -2.52 13.22
C ARG A 54 12.90 -3.47 13.52
N ALA A 55 12.61 -4.69 14.00
CA ALA A 55 13.64 -5.69 14.26
C ALA A 55 14.38 -6.12 12.99
N THR A 56 13.79 -5.92 11.81
CA THR A 56 14.43 -6.18 10.51
C THR A 56 15.47 -5.13 10.11
N GLY A 57 15.54 -3.98 10.80
CA GLY A 57 16.41 -2.86 10.43
C GLY A 57 15.92 -2.04 9.23
N ALA A 58 14.78 -2.38 8.64
CA ALA A 58 14.22 -1.67 7.50
C ALA A 58 13.64 -0.29 7.87
N LYS A 59 13.70 0.64 6.92
CA LYS A 59 13.00 1.93 7.05
C LYS A 59 11.51 1.74 6.77
N ILE A 60 10.69 1.88 7.81
CA ILE A 60 9.24 1.68 7.71
C ILE A 60 8.52 2.96 7.29
N ARG A 61 7.67 2.87 6.27
CA ARG A 61 6.78 3.97 5.87
C ARG A 61 5.50 3.92 6.69
N SER A 62 5.06 5.07 7.20
CA SER A 62 3.93 5.14 8.12
C SER A 62 2.63 4.57 7.56
N LYS A 63 2.38 4.75 6.25
CA LYS A 63 1.15 4.25 5.60
C LYS A 63 1.16 2.74 5.43
N ASP A 64 2.30 2.15 5.07
CA ASP A 64 2.42 0.71 4.87
C ASP A 64 2.26 -0.02 6.21
N ALA A 65 2.78 0.56 7.30
CA ALA A 65 2.55 0.05 8.65
C ALA A 65 1.06 0.10 9.05
N LEU A 66 0.32 1.15 8.70
CA LEU A 66 -1.12 1.23 8.96
C LEU A 66 -1.91 0.17 8.16
N ILE A 67 -1.55 -0.04 6.89
CA ILE A 67 -2.16 -1.08 6.05
C ILE A 67 -1.87 -2.48 6.62
N ALA A 68 -0.61 -2.76 6.98
CA ALA A 68 -0.22 -4.03 7.60
C ALA A 68 -0.93 -4.25 8.95
N ALA A 69 -1.07 -3.20 9.76
CA ALA A 69 -1.78 -3.27 11.04
C ALA A 69 -3.25 -3.64 10.87
N GLN A 70 -3.92 -3.07 9.86
CA GLN A 70 -5.30 -3.39 9.57
C GLN A 70 -5.44 -4.83 9.05
N ALA A 71 -4.53 -5.27 8.18
CA ALA A 71 -4.47 -6.65 7.71
C ALA A 71 -4.27 -7.65 8.88
N HIS A 72 -3.31 -7.38 9.76
CA HIS A 72 -3.06 -8.16 10.98
C HIS A 72 -4.29 -8.26 11.86
N ARG A 73 -4.96 -7.12 12.15
CA ARG A 73 -6.18 -7.09 12.97
C ARG A 73 -7.29 -7.98 12.39
N HIS A 74 -7.45 -8.00 11.08
CA HIS A 74 -8.53 -8.73 10.42
C HIS A 74 -8.14 -10.15 9.98
N GLY A 75 -6.91 -10.60 10.23
CA GLY A 75 -6.41 -11.87 9.70
C GLY A 75 -6.43 -11.93 8.16
N ALA A 76 -6.26 -10.78 7.51
CA ALA A 76 -6.32 -10.65 6.06
C ALA A 76 -4.91 -10.57 5.46
N ALA A 77 -4.78 -10.93 4.18
CA ALA A 77 -3.57 -10.71 3.41
C ALA A 77 -3.49 -9.26 2.89
N VAL A 78 -2.28 -8.74 2.76
CA VAL A 78 -2.02 -7.49 2.01
C VAL A 78 -1.77 -7.84 0.54
N MET A 79 -2.73 -7.49 -0.32
CA MET A 79 -2.53 -7.58 -1.77
C MET A 79 -1.85 -6.32 -2.30
N THR A 80 -0.65 -6.42 -2.87
CA THR A 80 0.13 -5.27 -3.35
C THR A 80 1.00 -5.60 -4.56
N ALA A 81 1.10 -4.64 -5.49
CA ALA A 81 2.07 -4.72 -6.59
C ALA A 81 3.49 -4.31 -6.17
N ASN A 82 3.66 -3.83 -4.94
CA ASN A 82 4.92 -3.38 -4.38
C ASN A 82 5.29 -4.24 -3.16
N THR A 83 5.49 -5.53 -3.41
CA THR A 83 5.69 -6.54 -2.35
C THR A 83 6.96 -6.27 -1.54
N ASP A 84 8.00 -5.71 -2.17
CA ASP A 84 9.27 -5.42 -1.51
C ASP A 84 9.13 -4.46 -0.33
N ASP A 85 8.30 -3.42 -0.46
CA ASP A 85 8.05 -2.45 0.62
C ASP A 85 7.32 -3.08 1.81
N PHE A 86 6.64 -4.22 1.59
CA PHE A 86 5.90 -4.93 2.64
C PHE A 86 6.66 -6.12 3.23
N ARG A 87 7.82 -6.49 2.68
CA ARG A 87 8.68 -7.56 3.22
C ARG A 87 8.98 -7.41 4.72
N PRO A 88 9.20 -6.20 5.28
CA PRO A 88 9.43 -6.07 6.71
C PRO A 88 8.27 -6.55 7.60
N PHE A 89 7.06 -6.79 7.06
CA PHE A 89 5.88 -7.22 7.81
C PHE A 89 5.49 -8.69 7.54
N ASP A 90 6.22 -9.41 6.69
CA ASP A 90 5.85 -10.74 6.18
C ASP A 90 5.75 -11.84 7.25
N HIS A 91 6.32 -11.60 8.43
CA HIS A 91 6.24 -12.47 9.59
C HIS A 91 4.93 -12.33 10.38
N ASP A 92 4.23 -11.19 10.22
CA ASP A 92 2.96 -10.91 10.91
C ASP A 92 1.75 -10.96 9.96
N VAL A 93 1.96 -10.69 8.67
CA VAL A 93 0.90 -10.63 7.66
C VAL A 93 1.30 -11.30 6.35
N GLU A 94 0.37 -12.04 5.75
CA GLU A 94 0.56 -12.62 4.42
C GLU A 94 0.61 -11.51 3.35
N ILE A 95 1.60 -11.56 2.47
CA ILE A 95 1.76 -10.62 1.35
C ILE A 95 1.49 -11.33 0.03
N VAL A 96 0.51 -10.84 -0.73
CA VAL A 96 0.08 -11.44 -2.00
C VAL A 96 0.30 -10.47 -3.15
N ALA A 97 0.93 -10.93 -4.23
CA ALA A 97 1.02 -10.16 -5.46
C ALA A 97 -0.28 -10.30 -6.28
N PRO A 98 -0.84 -9.21 -6.84
CA PRO A 98 -2.01 -9.31 -7.69
C PRO A 98 -1.66 -10.08 -8.97
N VAL A 99 -2.56 -10.97 -9.40
CA VAL A 99 -2.42 -11.64 -10.69
C VAL A 99 -2.58 -10.60 -11.80
N PRO A 100 -1.62 -10.48 -12.76
CA PRO A 100 -1.77 -9.60 -13.90
C PRO A 100 -3.09 -9.91 -14.60
N ARG A 101 -3.87 -8.86 -14.91
CA ARG A 101 -5.04 -9.03 -15.77
C ARG A 101 -4.52 -9.51 -17.12
N THR A 102 -4.71 -10.78 -17.43
CA THR A 102 -4.53 -11.26 -18.80
C THR A 102 -5.47 -10.43 -19.67
N ALA A 103 -4.94 -9.78 -20.71
CA ALA A 103 -5.82 -9.19 -21.71
C ALA A 103 -6.67 -10.36 -22.25
N GLY A 104 -7.98 -10.29 -22.03
CA GLY A 104 -8.89 -11.19 -22.75
C GLY A 104 -8.71 -11.00 -24.26
N PRO A 105 -9.12 -11.99 -25.08
CA PRO A 105 -9.11 -11.83 -26.53
C PRO A 105 -9.87 -10.57 -26.97
#